data_AF-A0A967S2N3-F1
#
_entry.id   AF-A0A967S2N3-F1
#
_cell.length_a   1.000
_cell.length_b   1.000
_cell.length_c   1.000
_cell.angle_alpha   90.00
_cell.angle_beta   90.00
_cell.angle_gamma   90.00
#
_symmetry.space_group_name_H-M   'P 1'
#
loop_
_entity.id
_entity.type
_entity.pdbx_description
1 polymer ?
#
loop_
_entity_poly.entity_id
_entity_poly.type
_entity_poly.pdbx_seq_one_letter_code
_entity_poly.pdbx_strand_id
1 'polypeptide(L)'
;LRVDLATGREAVLAEDPDYDLAKVVADPETLEPQSVVFLADRERWVHLDTALGAEIDALRARLRGEVGISRSVRSDRRWLITDIPSDGPAHYHVYDRDTGELTFL
;
A
#
# COMPACT_ATOMS: atom_id res chain seq x y z
N LEU A 1 7.34 13.68 3.67
CA LEU A 1 8.29 14.12 4.72
C LEU A 1 7.64 13.97 6.11
N ARG A 2 8.44 13.76 7.16
CA ARG A 2 8.02 13.79 8.57
C ARG A 2 8.47 15.12 9.17
N VAL A 3 7.55 15.81 9.85
CA VAL A 3 7.85 17.07 10.55
C VAL A 3 7.74 16.85 12.04
N ASP A 4 8.79 17.20 12.78
CA ASP A 4 8.69 17.41 14.21
C ASP A 4 8.03 18.78 14.45
N LEU A 5 6.80 18.79 14.95
CA LEU A 5 6.00 20.02 15.08
C LEU A 5 6.53 20.99 16.14
N ALA A 6 7.35 20.52 17.09
CA ALA A 6 7.91 21.37 18.13
C ALA A 6 9.16 22.12 17.65
N THR A 7 9.97 21.46 16.82
CA THR A 7 11.28 21.98 16.36
C THR A 7 11.27 22.46 14.90
N GLY A 8 10.25 22.08 14.13
CA GLY A 8 10.22 22.28 12.68
C GLY A 8 11.22 21.40 11.93
N ARG A 9 11.86 20.42 12.58
CA ARG A 9 12.83 19.55 11.92
C ARG A 9 12.12 18.61 10.96
N GLU A 10 12.59 18.59 9.73
CA GLU A 10 12.05 17.73 8.68
C GLU A 10 12.95 16.52 8.43
N ALA A 11 12.34 15.39 8.11
CA ALA A 11 13.00 14.20 7.61
C ALA A 11 12.25 13.67 6.38
N VAL A 12 12.93 13.51 5.26
CA VAL A 12 12.33 12.87 4.07
C VAL A 12 12.15 11.38 4.36
N LEU A 13 10.95 10.86 4.10
CA LEU A 13 10.63 9.43 4.27
C LEU A 13 10.71 8.70 2.93
N ALA A 14 10.19 9.31 1.88
CA ALA A 14 10.28 8.86 0.51
C ALA A 14 10.16 10.08 -0.41
N GLU A 15 10.87 10.04 -1.52
CA GLU A 15 10.83 11.01 -2.59
C GLU A 15 11.15 10.31 -3.91
N ASP A 16 10.63 10.86 -5.01
CA ASP A 16 11.01 10.48 -6.36
C ASP A 16 11.19 11.80 -7.14
N PRO A 17 12.31 11.98 -7.86
CA PRO A 17 12.60 13.23 -8.57
C PRO A 17 11.74 13.41 -9.83
N ASP A 18 11.18 12.33 -10.37
CA ASP A 18 10.54 12.32 -11.68
C ASP A 18 9.01 12.11 -11.60
N TYR A 19 8.52 11.45 -10.54
CA TYR A 19 7.12 11.02 -10.42
C TYR A 19 6.42 11.52 -9.15
N ASP A 20 5.13 11.83 -9.29
CA ASP A 20 4.29 12.24 -8.16
C ASP A 20 3.93 11.07 -7.23
N LEU A 21 3.80 11.37 -5.94
CA LEU A 21 3.29 10.42 -4.95
C LEU A 21 1.77 10.31 -5.08
N ALA A 22 1.28 9.11 -5.39
CA ALA A 22 -0.14 8.82 -5.56
C ALA A 22 -0.82 8.35 -4.28
N LYS A 23 -0.15 7.50 -3.50
CA LYS A 23 -0.75 6.83 -2.33
C LYS A 23 0.25 6.68 -1.20
N VAL A 24 -0.28 6.70 0.02
CA VAL A 24 0.42 6.29 1.24
C VAL A 24 -0.37 5.14 1.86
N VAL A 25 0.29 4.02 2.09
CA VAL A 25 -0.22 2.93 2.94
C VAL A 25 0.33 3.17 4.33
N ALA A 26 -0.55 3.55 5.24
CA ALA A 26 -0.22 3.79 6.63
C ALA A 26 -0.73 2.67 7.52
N ASP A 27 -0.10 2.52 8.68
CA ASP A 27 -0.64 1.74 9.77
C ASP A 27 -2.00 2.32 10.18
N PRO A 28 -3.08 1.52 10.24
CA PRO A 28 -4.41 2.08 10.45
C PRO A 28 -4.59 2.68 11.84
N GLU A 29 -3.86 2.20 12.86
CA GLU A 29 -3.98 2.66 14.25
C GLU A 29 -3.08 3.87 14.52
N THR A 30 -1.80 3.78 14.17
CA THR A 30 -0.78 4.79 14.47
C THR A 30 -0.63 5.85 13.39
N LEU A 31 -1.18 5.59 12.20
CA LEU A 31 -1.01 6.41 10.98
C LEU A 31 0.44 6.53 10.51
N GLU A 32 1.34 5.69 11.04
CA GLU A 32 2.73 5.64 10.62
C GLU A 32 2.80 5.21 9.14
N PRO A 33 3.45 5.98 8.24
CA PRO A 33 3.63 5.58 6.85
C PRO A 33 4.45 4.28 6.76
N GLN A 34 3.87 3.24 6.14
CA GLN A 34 4.50 1.93 5.98
C GLN A 34 4.90 1.64 4.53
N SER A 35 4.21 2.23 3.55
CA SER A 35 4.62 2.20 2.14
C SER A 35 4.08 3.42 1.40
N VAL A 36 4.72 3.78 0.30
CA VAL A 36 4.24 4.80 -0.64
C VAL A 36 4.22 4.27 -2.05
N VAL A 37 3.39 4.88 -2.88
CA VAL A 37 3.26 4.53 -4.30
C VAL A 37 3.46 5.79 -5.15
N PHE A 38 4.40 5.72 -6.08
CA PHE A 38 4.65 6.76 -7.08
C PHE A 38 3.95 6.41 -8.40
N LEU A 39 3.41 7.43 -9.07
CA LEU A 39 2.68 7.31 -10.32
C LEU A 39 3.63 7.44 -11.53
N ALA A 40 4.26 6.33 -11.90
CA ALA A 40 5.00 6.20 -13.16
C ALA A 40 4.12 5.56 -14.25
N ASP A 41 4.72 4.97 -15.29
CA ASP A 41 3.98 4.19 -16.31
C ASP A 41 3.21 3.00 -15.70
N ARG A 42 3.70 2.51 -14.57
CA ARG A 42 3.04 1.58 -13.64
C ARG A 42 3.33 2.04 -12.22
N GLU A 43 2.39 1.81 -11.31
CA GLU A 43 2.61 2.08 -9.88
C GLU A 43 3.94 1.52 -9.37
N ARG A 44 4.83 2.41 -8.90
CA ARG A 44 6.09 2.06 -8.26
C ARG A 44 5.93 2.11 -6.74
N TRP A 45 6.09 0.96 -6.11
CA TRP A 45 5.99 0.82 -4.66
C TRP A 45 7.34 1.03 -3.98
N VAL A 46 7.34 1.78 -2.88
CA VAL A 46 8.47 1.93 -1.97
C VAL A 46 8.01 1.60 -0.56
N HIS A 47 8.62 0.58 0.05
CA HIS A 47 8.24 0.08 1.37
C HIS A 47 9.13 0.68 2.45
N LEU A 48 8.51 1.38 3.40
CA LEU A 48 9.17 1.94 4.59
C LEU A 48 9.21 0.91 5.73
N ASP A 49 8.17 0.07 5.80
CA ASP A 49 8.14 -1.16 6.60
C ASP A 49 8.47 -2.36 5.69
N THR A 50 9.61 -2.99 5.94
CA THR A 50 10.10 -4.12 5.13
C THR A 50 9.26 -5.39 5.27
N ALA A 51 8.67 -5.64 6.45
CA ALA A 51 7.88 -6.85 6.69
C ALA A 51 6.52 -6.75 6.01
N LEU A 52 5.85 -5.60 6.17
CA LEU A 52 4.61 -5.31 5.44
C LEU A 52 4.86 -5.27 3.93
N GLY A 53 5.99 -4.69 3.50
CA GLY A 53 6.35 -4.62 2.09
C GLY A 53 6.46 -5.99 1.43
N ALA A 54 7.14 -6.95 2.08
CA ALA A 54 7.23 -8.32 1.58
C ALA A 54 5.86 -9.00 1.45
N GLU A 55 4.95 -8.77 2.40
CA GLU A 55 3.57 -9.28 2.35
C GLU A 55 2.79 -8.66 1.17
N ILE A 56 2.91 -7.35 0.99
CA ILE A 56 2.27 -6.62 -0.12
C ILE A 56 2.79 -7.13 -1.46
N ASP A 57 4.10 -7.31 -1.62
CA ASP A 57 4.68 -7.80 -2.87
C ASP A 57 4.26 -9.25 -3.18
N ALA A 58 4.21 -10.11 -2.16
CA ALA A 58 3.70 -11.47 -2.31
C ALA A 58 2.22 -11.50 -2.72
N LEU A 59 1.40 -10.60 -2.18
CA LEU A 59 0.01 -10.42 -2.58
C LEU A 59 -0.10 -9.92 -4.03
N ARG A 60 0.65 -8.86 -4.39
CA ARG A 60 0.65 -8.25 -5.72
C ARG A 60 1.06 -9.24 -6.81
N ALA A 61 1.98 -10.16 -6.53
CA ALA A 61 2.40 -11.20 -7.47
C ALA A 61 1.27 -12.17 -7.88
N ARG A 62 0.14 -12.19 -7.16
CA ARG A 62 -1.04 -13.03 -7.43
C ARG A 62 -2.12 -12.30 -8.21
N LEU A 63 -1.94 -11.01 -8.46
CA LEU A 63 -2.89 -10.11 -9.10
C LEU A 63 -2.36 -9.67 -10.47
N ARG A 64 -3.24 -9.15 -11.32
CA ARG A 64 -2.88 -8.85 -12.73
C ARG A 64 -2.70 -7.36 -12.99
N GLY A 65 -3.20 -6.50 -12.12
CA GLY A 65 -3.28 -5.06 -12.30
C GLY A 65 -2.61 -4.26 -11.19
N GLU A 66 -2.98 -2.98 -11.15
CA GLU A 66 -2.60 -2.08 -10.05
C GLU A 66 -3.47 -2.36 -8.83
N VAL A 67 -2.88 -2.21 -7.64
CA VAL A 67 -3.47 -2.75 -6.41
C VAL A 67 -3.85 -1.62 -5.46
N GLY A 68 -5.12 -1.58 -5.08
CA GLY A 68 -5.61 -0.82 -3.94
C GLY A 68 -5.71 -1.70 -2.70
N ILE A 69 -5.22 -1.23 -1.56
CA ILE A 69 -5.32 -1.94 -0.27
C ILE A 69 -6.10 -1.07 0.70
N SER A 70 -7.26 -1.55 1.14
CA SER A 70 -8.08 -0.91 2.17
C SER A 70 -7.97 -1.69 3.48
N ARG A 71 -7.49 -1.01 4.52
CA ARG A 71 -7.23 -1.57 5.86
C ARG A 71 -8.12 -0.85 6.87
N SER A 72 -8.58 -1.55 7.90
CA SER A 72 -9.33 -0.95 9.01
C SER A 72 -8.65 -1.27 10.34
N VAL A 73 -8.67 -0.33 11.28
CA VAL A 73 -8.10 -0.51 12.63
C VAL A 73 -8.60 -1.79 13.29
N ARG A 74 -9.92 -2.01 13.25
CA ARG A 74 -10.56 -3.16 13.91
C ARG A 74 -10.20 -4.49 13.27
N SER A 75 -9.93 -4.50 11.97
CA SER A 75 -9.83 -5.72 11.18
C SER A 75 -8.54 -5.83 10.43
N ASP A 76 -7.41 -5.26 10.89
CA ASP A 76 -6.14 -5.27 10.15
C ASP A 76 -5.51 -6.69 9.94
N ARG A 77 -6.34 -7.72 10.05
CA ARG A 77 -6.16 -9.12 9.66
C ARG A 77 -6.85 -9.46 8.33
N ARG A 78 -7.83 -8.66 7.89
CA ARG A 78 -8.56 -8.81 6.62
C ARG A 78 -8.56 -7.50 5.86
N TRP A 79 -8.05 -7.54 4.63
CA TRP A 79 -7.93 -6.38 3.76
C TRP A 79 -8.89 -6.51 2.59
N LEU A 80 -9.53 -5.40 2.21
CA LEU A 80 -10.20 -5.31 0.92
C LEU A 80 -9.15 -4.92 -0.11
N ILE A 81 -8.99 -5.75 -1.12
CA ILE A 81 -8.04 -5.58 -2.21
C ILE A 81 -8.81 -5.25 -3.47
N THR A 82 -8.41 -4.18 -4.15
CA THR A 82 -8.90 -3.84 -5.50
C THR A 82 -7.78 -4.16 -6.48
N ASP A 83 -8.02 -5.06 -7.43
CA ASP A 83 -7.11 -5.38 -8.54
C ASP A 83 -7.64 -4.71 -9.83
N ILE A 84 -6.87 -3.78 -10.39
CA ILE A 84 -7.27 -2.94 -11.53
C ILE A 84 -6.43 -3.32 -12.75
N PRO A 85 -6.88 -4.30 -13.56
CA PRO A 85 -6.19 -4.67 -14.79
C PRO A 85 -6.28 -3.54 -15.82
N SER A 86 -5.32 -3.46 -16.74
CA SER A 86 -5.30 -2.43 -17.80
C SER A 86 -6.35 -2.65 -18.90
N ASP A 87 -6.96 -3.83 -18.95
CA ASP A 87 -7.81 -4.31 -20.04
C ASP A 87 -9.16 -4.86 -19.56
N GLY A 88 -9.64 -4.44 -18.40
CA GLY A 88 -10.89 -4.95 -17.82
C GLY A 88 -11.44 -4.13 -16.66
N PRO A 89 -12.55 -4.59 -16.06
CA PRO A 89 -13.10 -3.96 -14.86
C PRO A 89 -12.20 -4.24 -13.64
N ALA A 90 -12.37 -3.43 -12.60
CA ALA A 90 -11.76 -3.71 -11.30
C ALA A 90 -12.35 -4.98 -10.69
N HIS A 91 -11.47 -5.79 -10.10
CA HIS A 91 -11.82 -6.98 -9.32
C HIS A 91 -11.64 -6.67 -7.83
N TYR A 92 -12.53 -7.21 -7.01
CA TYR A 92 -12.46 -7.04 -5.56
C TYR A 92 -12.19 -8.37 -4.90
N HIS A 93 -11.32 -8.35 -3.90
CA HIS A 93 -10.96 -9.53 -3.12
C HIS A 93 -10.90 -9.20 -1.63
N VAL A 94 -11.12 -10.21 -0.81
CA VAL A 94 -10.74 -10.18 0.62
C VAL A 94 -9.44 -10.95 0.76
N TYR A 95 -8.41 -10.30 1.30
CA TYR A 95 -7.17 -10.94 1.70
C TYR A 95 -7.16 -11.19 3.20
N ASP A 96 -7.00 -12.44 3.62
CA ASP A 96 -6.81 -12.83 5.02
C ASP A 96 -5.32 -12.99 5.31
N ARG A 97 -4.78 -12.18 6.22
CA ARG A 97 -3.35 -12.16 6.54
C ARG A 97 -2.91 -13.35 7.37
N ASP A 98 -3.81 -13.96 8.13
CA ASP A 98 -3.48 -15.10 8.99
C ASP A 98 -3.24 -16.36 8.16
N THR A 99 -4.00 -16.51 7.09
CA THR A 99 -3.93 -17.68 6.19
C THR A 99 -3.21 -17.39 4.88
N GLY A 100 -3.06 -16.12 4.50
CA GLY A 100 -2.63 -15.70 3.17
C GLY A 100 -3.68 -15.97 2.09
N GLU A 101 -4.93 -16.27 2.45
CA GLU A 101 -6.00 -16.55 1.48
C GLU A 101 -6.45 -15.26 0.78
N LEU A 102 -6.71 -15.36 -0.52
CA LEU A 102 -7.25 -14.27 -1.33
C LEU A 102 -8.54 -14.74 -1.98
N THR A 103 -9.67 -14.26 -1.47
CA THR A 103 -11.01 -14.66 -1.89
C THR A 103 -11.60 -13.60 -2.82
N PHE A 104 -11.97 -13.97 -4.05
CA PHE A 104 -12.67 -13.08 -4.98
C PHE A 104 -14.12 -12.85 -4.54
N LEU A 105 -14.63 -11.62 -4.72
CA LEU A 105 -15.98 -11.18 -4.36
C LEU A 105 -16.94 -11.15 -5.55
#